data_AF-A0A957UDN9-F1
#
_entry.id   AF-A0A957UDN9-F1
#
_cell.length_a   1.000
_cell.length_b   1.000
_cell.length_c   1.000
_cell.angle_alpha   90.00
_cell.angle_beta   90.00
_cell.angle_gamma   90.00
#
_symmetry.space_group_name_H-M   'P 1'
#
loop_
_entity.id
_entity.type
_entity.pdbx_description
1 polymer ?
#
loop_
_entity_poly.entity_id
_entity_poly.type
_entity_poly.pdbx_seq_one_letter_code
_entity_poly.pdbx_strand_id
1 'polypeptide(L)'
;MADLYESREAPAENPLSEREMEVARLLVTGASNAEIARDLIISPHTVKVHLRNIFEKLQVNSRTEASMLLVQRGWVHVPGVNLEGAEEDAPPPVPEPAALAGLPVTARFWQRLYLVAALALSLILLFAPYVGGLAPASADLLSNAGQPVTAPPAVRLEPRWSMRTPLRQPVGRHAMVRVGTQLFVIGGEDATGTARADTWLFDLETNEWTAGKSLPAPLANLAATTLGQSIYVAGGSQNSAAGNAEPLLSDQFYRFDLPDGRWESVGRLPYPVAGAALVADGESLYLVGGWDGRSMRSEIWRFTPGAGGAGNAWQLVGQLSKGRAFLGAEVVSGEIYVAGGYDGERELDLVEVVTPATGQTRELPALASPRGGLALVYDGVALYALGGGWTQPLVNHERFDFSTNSWSNFPSPIQGEWRNLGATGAEGQVYITGGWAGDYVDSQLEYQSSFRALLPVISND
;
A
#
# COMPACT_ATOMS: atom_id res chain seq x y z
N MET A 1 63.26 6.95 -6.73
CA MET A 1 63.22 6.66 -5.29
C MET A 1 62.33 7.71 -4.67
N ALA A 2 61.03 7.44 -4.77
CA ALA A 2 59.96 8.27 -4.27
C ALA A 2 59.90 8.17 -2.74
N ASP A 3 59.63 9.33 -2.12
CA ASP A 3 58.61 9.60 -1.13
C ASP A 3 58.48 8.65 0.06
N LEU A 4 58.76 9.20 1.25
CA LEU A 4 57.99 9.04 2.49
C LEU A 4 58.66 9.92 3.56
N TYR A 5 58.36 11.22 3.53
CA TYR A 5 58.46 12.07 4.73
C TYR A 5 57.05 12.53 5.04
N GLU A 6 56.56 12.05 6.18
CA GLU A 6 55.28 12.39 6.81
C GLU A 6 55.08 13.90 6.84
N SER A 7 54.06 14.36 6.11
CA SER A 7 53.43 15.63 6.37
C SER A 7 52.53 15.44 7.59
N ARG A 8 52.99 15.89 8.76
CA ARG A 8 52.10 16.18 9.90
C ARG A 8 51.14 17.28 9.42
N GLU A 9 49.91 16.91 9.11
CA GLU A 9 48.82 17.87 8.88
C GLU A 9 48.71 18.80 10.10
N ALA A 10 48.72 20.11 9.84
CA ALA A 10 48.37 21.12 10.82
C ALA A 10 46.97 20.82 11.39
N PRO A 11 46.68 21.14 12.67
CA PRO A 11 45.36 20.92 13.24
C PRO A 11 44.32 21.70 12.42
N ALA A 12 43.38 20.97 11.80
CA ALA A 12 42.29 21.56 11.04
C ALA A 12 41.56 22.59 11.93
N GLU A 13 41.39 23.81 11.42
CA GLU A 13 40.62 24.86 12.11
C GLU A 13 39.23 24.33 12.46
N ASN A 14 38.80 24.59 13.69
CA ASN A 14 37.52 24.13 14.19
C ASN A 14 36.38 24.86 13.46
N PRO A 15 35.53 24.16 12.67
CA PRO A 15 34.49 24.79 11.85
C PRO A 15 33.24 25.18 12.65
N LEU A 16 33.20 24.86 13.94
CA LEU A 16 32.06 25.08 14.81
C LEU A 16 32.11 26.46 15.48
N SER A 17 30.96 27.14 15.50
CA SER A 17 30.79 28.38 16.27
C SER A 17 30.85 28.12 17.77
N GLU A 18 31.08 29.16 18.57
CA GLU A 18 31.07 29.06 20.04
C GLU A 18 29.78 28.42 20.57
N ARG A 19 28.63 28.77 19.99
CA ARG A 19 27.33 28.21 20.41
C ARG A 19 27.16 26.75 20.02
N GLU A 20 27.70 26.34 18.88
CA GLU A 20 27.73 24.93 18.48
C GLU A 20 28.72 24.12 19.33
N MET A 21 29.80 24.75 19.81
CA MET A 21 30.77 24.13 20.71
C MET A 21 30.17 23.82 22.09
N GLU A 22 29.34 24.71 22.63
CA GLU A 22 28.60 24.48 23.88
C GLU A 22 27.65 23.28 23.76
N VAL A 23 26.93 23.19 22.64
CA VAL A 23 26.06 22.04 22.32
C VAL A 23 26.90 20.77 22.12
N ALA A 24 28.04 20.86 21.44
CA ALA A 24 28.95 19.74 21.19
C ALA A 24 29.55 19.18 22.50
N ARG A 25 29.87 20.01 23.49
CA ARG A 25 30.37 19.53 24.79
C ARG A 25 29.36 18.65 25.51
N LEU A 26 28.09 19.06 25.54
CA LEU A 26 27.00 18.27 26.14
C LEU A 26 26.58 17.08 25.26
N LEU A 27 26.81 17.17 23.94
CA LEU A 27 26.60 16.07 23.01
C LEU A 27 27.50 14.87 23.36
N VAL A 28 28.79 15.12 23.60
CA VAL A 28 29.80 14.09 23.90
C VAL A 28 29.57 13.40 25.26
N THR A 29 28.97 14.08 26.24
CA THR A 29 28.62 13.45 27.53
C THR A 29 27.44 12.49 27.46
N GLY A 30 26.78 12.39 26.30
CA GLY A 30 25.60 11.54 26.11
C GLY A 30 24.27 12.21 26.49
N ALA A 31 24.26 13.52 26.81
CA ALA A 31 23.05 14.23 27.23
C ALA A 31 21.97 14.29 26.13
N SER A 32 20.73 13.97 26.46
CA SER A 32 19.59 14.06 25.52
C SER A 32 19.32 15.49 25.08
N ASN A 33 18.59 15.68 23.96
CA ASN A 33 18.27 17.03 23.46
C ASN A 33 17.47 17.87 24.48
N ALA A 34 16.69 17.22 25.35
CA ALA A 34 15.95 17.88 26.42
C ALA A 34 16.87 18.34 27.57
N GLU A 35 17.90 17.56 27.89
CA GLU A 35 18.92 17.90 28.89
C GLU A 35 19.83 19.02 28.38
N ILE A 36 20.31 18.92 27.13
CA ILE A 36 21.09 19.99 26.49
C ILE A 36 20.29 21.31 26.46
N ALA A 37 18.99 21.25 26.15
CA ALA A 37 18.12 22.41 26.13
C ALA A 37 17.98 23.07 27.51
N ARG A 38 17.87 22.24 28.56
CA ARG A 38 17.77 22.69 29.95
C ARG A 38 19.07 23.34 30.42
N ASP A 39 20.21 22.72 30.14
CA ASP A 39 21.53 23.17 30.61
C ASP A 39 21.99 24.46 29.90
N LEU A 40 21.63 24.62 28.61
CA LEU A 40 21.96 25.82 27.84
C LEU A 40 20.86 26.90 27.84
N ILE A 41 19.78 26.68 28.59
CA ILE A 41 18.61 27.58 28.72
C ILE A 41 18.08 28.01 27.34
N ILE A 42 17.80 27.03 26.48
CA ILE A 42 17.22 27.23 25.13
C ILE A 42 16.11 26.22 24.86
N SER A 43 15.34 26.43 23.78
CA SER A 43 14.28 25.48 23.41
C SER A 43 14.86 24.17 22.85
N PRO A 44 14.20 23.01 23.05
CA PRO A 44 14.59 21.75 22.42
C PRO A 44 14.63 21.81 20.89
N HIS A 45 13.81 22.67 20.28
CA HIS A 45 13.84 22.91 18.84
C HIS A 45 15.15 23.61 18.41
N THR A 46 15.62 24.58 19.18
CA THR A 46 16.90 25.27 18.95
C THR A 46 18.09 24.31 19.04
N VAL A 47 18.06 23.35 19.98
CA VAL A 47 19.08 22.28 20.06
C VAL A 47 19.10 21.40 18.82
N LYS A 48 17.93 21.00 18.29
CA LYS A 48 17.85 20.23 17.04
C LYS A 48 18.48 20.97 15.86
N VAL A 49 18.26 22.28 15.77
CA VAL A 49 18.87 23.12 14.73
C VAL A 49 20.39 23.17 14.88
N HIS A 50 20.92 23.39 16.09
CA HIS A 50 22.37 23.37 16.31
C HIS A 50 23.01 22.01 16.01
N LEU A 51 22.36 20.90 16.39
CA LEU A 51 22.87 19.56 16.10
C LEU A 51 22.91 19.27 14.59
N ARG A 52 21.88 19.69 13.84
CA ARG A 52 21.89 19.56 12.37
C ARG A 52 23.05 20.33 11.76
N ASN A 53 23.28 21.58 12.17
CA ASN A 53 24.38 22.39 11.65
C ASN A 53 25.75 21.80 12.03
N ILE A 54 25.89 21.22 13.24
CA ILE A 54 27.10 20.50 13.64
C ILE A 54 27.32 19.28 12.73
N PHE A 55 26.29 18.48 12.47
CA PHE A 55 26.40 17.31 11.60
C PHE A 55 26.77 17.67 10.16
N GLU A 56 26.17 18.72 9.61
CA GLU A 56 26.50 19.25 8.28
C GLU A 56 27.97 19.74 8.20
N LYS A 57 28.43 20.49 9.21
CA LYS A 57 29.81 21.00 9.27
C LYS A 57 30.85 19.91 9.49
N LEU A 58 30.51 18.86 10.24
CA LEU A 58 31.37 17.71 10.48
C LEU A 58 31.27 16.64 9.39
N GLN A 59 30.31 16.77 8.46
CA GLN A 59 29.98 15.79 7.41
C GLN A 59 29.67 14.39 7.96
N VAL A 60 28.92 14.32 9.07
CA VAL A 60 28.55 13.07 9.75
C VAL A 60 27.04 12.90 9.75
N ASN A 61 26.56 11.66 9.76
CA ASN A 61 25.12 11.36 9.68
C ASN A 61 24.52 10.95 11.03
N SER A 62 25.34 10.81 12.07
CA SER A 62 24.88 10.34 13.37
C SER A 62 25.54 11.06 14.54
N ARG A 63 24.81 11.08 15.66
CA ARG A 63 25.26 11.63 16.94
C ARG A 63 26.53 10.95 17.46
N THR A 64 26.61 9.63 17.36
CA THR A 64 27.77 8.85 17.85
C THR A 64 29.02 9.15 17.04
N GLU A 65 28.88 9.25 15.72
CA GLU A 65 29.97 9.62 14.81
C GLU A 65 30.46 11.05 15.08
N ALA A 66 29.54 11.99 15.26
CA ALA A 66 29.88 13.36 15.67
C ALA A 66 30.66 13.39 17.00
N SER A 67 30.22 12.65 18.01
CA SER A 67 30.90 12.59 19.31
C SER A 67 32.31 12.00 19.23
N MET A 68 32.50 10.93 18.45
CA MET A 68 33.84 10.34 18.26
C MET A 68 34.79 11.32 17.56
N LEU A 69 34.32 11.99 16.51
CA LEU A 69 35.12 12.91 15.71
C LEU A 69 35.55 14.16 16.52
N LEU A 70 34.64 14.69 17.35
CA LEU A 70 34.90 15.84 18.23
C LEU A 70 35.99 15.56 19.27
N VAL A 71 36.03 14.34 19.81
CA VAL A 71 37.05 13.91 20.78
C VAL A 71 38.37 13.57 20.07
N GLN A 72 38.31 12.85 18.94
CA GLN A 72 39.50 12.46 18.17
C GLN A 72 40.28 13.67 17.64
N ARG A 73 39.57 14.73 17.23
CA ARG A 73 40.20 15.99 16.78
C ARG A 73 40.60 16.92 17.92
N GLY A 74 40.36 16.53 19.18
CA GLY A 74 40.71 17.33 20.36
C GLY A 74 39.86 18.59 20.55
N TRP A 75 38.74 18.73 19.83
CA TRP A 75 37.89 19.93 19.92
C TRP A 75 36.99 19.95 21.16
N VAL A 76 36.70 18.79 21.74
CA VAL A 76 35.97 18.65 23.00
C VAL A 76 36.75 17.73 23.94
N HIS A 77 37.11 18.26 25.11
CA HIS A 77 37.74 17.50 26.18
C HIS A 77 36.69 16.95 27.15
N VAL A 78 36.71 15.65 27.41
CA VAL A 78 35.83 14.99 28.39
C VAL A 78 36.63 14.76 29.67
N PRO A 79 36.17 15.25 30.84
CA PRO A 79 36.84 14.99 32.11
C PRO A 79 37.00 13.48 32.35
N GLY A 80 38.23 13.01 32.48
CA GLY A 80 38.56 11.58 32.63
C GLY A 80 39.34 10.96 31.47
N VAL A 81 39.55 11.71 30.37
CA VAL A 81 40.41 11.29 29.26
C VAL A 81 41.45 12.38 29.01
N ASN A 82 42.59 12.31 29.70
CA ASN A 82 43.73 13.18 29.44
C ASN A 82 44.50 12.68 28.22
N LEU A 83 44.33 13.36 27.09
CA LEU A 83 45.13 13.19 25.88
C LEU A 83 45.89 14.49 25.62
N GLU A 84 46.92 14.77 26.42
CA GLU A 84 47.98 15.71 26.03
C GLU A 84 49.22 15.54 26.92
N GLY A 85 50.34 15.23 26.27
CA GLY A 85 51.70 15.52 26.74
C GLY A 85 52.22 14.74 27.94
N ALA A 86 52.53 13.44 27.79
CA ALA A 86 53.49 12.78 28.68
C ALA A 86 54.88 12.86 28.02
N GLU A 87 55.69 13.79 28.51
CA GLU A 87 57.14 13.77 28.41
C GLU A 87 57.70 12.41 28.87
N GLU A 88 58.85 12.04 28.30
CA GLU A 88 59.63 10.85 28.62
C GLU A 88 59.86 10.69 30.13
N ASP A 89 59.08 9.84 30.77
CA ASP A 89 59.54 9.11 31.94
C ASP A 89 59.26 7.64 31.67
N ALA A 90 60.33 6.86 31.54
CA ALA A 90 60.27 5.47 31.14
C ALA A 90 59.40 4.69 32.15
N PRO A 91 58.29 4.05 31.72
CA PRO A 91 57.57 3.15 32.60
C PRO A 91 58.52 1.99 32.97
N PRO A 92 58.43 1.46 34.21
CA PRO A 92 59.18 0.26 34.58
C PRO A 92 58.90 -0.84 33.55
N PRO A 93 59.87 -1.71 33.23
CA PRO A 93 59.70 -2.69 32.17
C PRO A 93 58.40 -3.47 32.39
N VAL A 94 57.47 -3.26 31.47
CA VAL A 94 56.25 -4.05 31.38
C VAL A 94 56.73 -5.49 31.21
N PRO A 95 56.29 -6.46 32.03
CA PRO A 95 56.58 -7.86 31.72
C PRO A 95 56.10 -8.09 30.30
N GLU A 96 56.98 -8.56 29.41
CA GLU A 96 56.58 -8.92 28.04
C GLU A 96 55.29 -9.74 28.17
N PRO A 97 54.17 -9.33 27.53
CA PRO A 97 53.02 -10.20 27.46
C PRO A 97 53.55 -11.48 26.85
N ALA A 98 53.50 -12.58 27.61
CA ALA A 98 53.90 -13.88 27.11
C ALA A 98 53.28 -14.00 25.73
N ALA A 99 54.12 -14.12 24.70
CA ALA A 99 53.62 -14.28 23.35
C ALA A 99 52.54 -15.38 23.43
N LEU A 100 51.39 -15.17 22.78
CA LEU A 100 50.45 -16.26 22.52
C LEU A 100 51.07 -17.26 21.51
N ALA A 101 52.33 -17.63 21.71
CA ALA A 101 53.03 -18.74 21.12
C ALA A 101 52.45 -20.00 21.77
N GLY A 102 51.33 -20.45 21.22
CA GLY A 102 50.63 -21.63 21.71
C GLY A 102 49.15 -21.70 21.38
N LEU A 103 48.55 -20.64 20.83
CA LEU A 103 47.22 -20.80 20.22
C LEU A 103 47.39 -21.61 18.94
N PRO A 104 46.72 -22.78 18.81
CA PRO A 104 46.82 -23.56 17.59
C PRO A 104 46.29 -22.72 16.43
N VAL A 105 47.19 -22.31 15.52
CA VAL A 105 46.87 -21.58 14.27
C VAL A 105 46.09 -22.48 13.28
N THR A 106 45.77 -23.71 13.69
CA THR A 106 44.92 -24.63 12.93
C THR A 106 43.68 -24.94 13.75
N ALA A 107 42.51 -24.54 13.23
CA ALA A 107 41.23 -24.95 13.80
C ALA A 107 41.20 -26.48 13.88
N ARG A 108 40.99 -27.02 15.09
CA ARG A 108 40.90 -28.47 15.32
C ARG A 108 39.76 -29.05 14.49
N PHE A 109 39.85 -30.33 14.13
CA PHE A 109 38.83 -30.99 13.30
C PHE A 109 37.39 -30.75 13.77
N TRP A 110 37.14 -30.82 15.08
CA TRP A 110 35.83 -30.56 15.68
C TRP A 110 35.37 -29.09 15.58
N GLN A 111 36.28 -28.12 15.60
CA GLN A 111 35.95 -26.71 15.40
C GLN A 111 35.59 -26.42 13.94
N ARG A 112 36.29 -27.05 12.99
CA ARG A 112 35.91 -27.01 11.57
C ARG A 112 34.55 -27.67 11.35
N LEU A 113 34.31 -28.82 11.99
CA LEU A 113 33.03 -29.50 11.94
C LEU A 113 31.91 -28.63 12.53
N TYR A 114 32.16 -27.96 13.65
CA TYR A 114 31.22 -27.00 14.24
C TYR A 114 30.93 -25.82 13.30
N LEU A 115 31.96 -25.22 12.70
CA LEU A 115 31.77 -24.11 11.76
C LEU A 115 31.02 -24.53 10.50
N VAL A 116 31.31 -25.72 9.97
CA VAL A 116 30.59 -26.30 8.84
C VAL A 116 29.15 -26.62 9.23
N ALA A 117 28.91 -27.18 10.41
CA ALA A 117 27.57 -27.46 10.92
C ALA A 117 26.77 -26.18 11.17
N ALA A 118 27.40 -25.13 11.71
CA ALA A 118 26.78 -23.83 11.92
C ALA A 118 26.47 -23.15 10.59
N LEU A 119 27.38 -23.20 9.61
CA LEU A 119 27.13 -22.68 8.26
C LEU A 119 26.02 -23.47 7.57
N ALA A 120 26.02 -24.80 7.68
CA ALA A 120 24.98 -25.65 7.13
C ALA A 120 23.62 -25.36 7.79
N LEU A 121 23.58 -25.17 9.12
CA LEU A 121 22.36 -24.79 9.83
C LEU A 121 21.88 -23.40 9.41
N SER A 122 22.78 -22.42 9.25
CA SER A 122 22.44 -21.08 8.74
C SER A 122 21.90 -21.12 7.32
N LEU A 123 22.50 -21.94 6.44
CA LEU A 123 22.01 -22.15 5.08
C LEU A 123 20.66 -22.89 5.10
N ILE A 124 20.50 -23.91 5.94
CA ILE A 124 19.21 -24.60 6.12
C ILE A 124 18.16 -23.62 6.62
N LEU A 125 18.46 -22.74 7.59
CA LEU A 125 17.50 -21.74 8.07
C LEU A 125 17.20 -20.67 7.03
N LEU A 126 18.19 -20.26 6.23
CA LEU A 126 18.02 -19.30 5.14
C LEU A 126 17.17 -19.88 3.99
N PHE A 127 17.36 -21.16 3.67
CA PHE A 127 16.70 -21.85 2.57
C PHE A 127 15.48 -22.70 3.00
N ALA A 128 15.26 -22.91 4.30
CA ALA A 128 14.10 -23.62 4.84
C ALA A 128 12.75 -23.04 4.37
N PRO A 129 12.58 -21.71 4.23
CA PRO A 129 11.36 -21.15 3.65
C PRO A 129 11.15 -21.56 2.18
N TYR A 130 12.23 -21.85 1.45
CA TYR A 130 12.21 -22.16 0.02
C TYR A 130 12.12 -23.67 -0.28
N VAL A 131 12.68 -24.52 0.60
CA VAL A 131 12.69 -25.98 0.47
C VAL A 131 11.50 -26.61 1.21
N GLY A 132 11.02 -25.96 2.26
CA GLY A 132 10.03 -26.49 3.18
C GLY A 132 8.59 -26.45 2.69
N GLY A 133 8.29 -25.86 1.52
CA GLY A 133 6.95 -25.92 0.93
C GLY A 133 5.83 -25.62 1.92
N LEU A 134 6.09 -24.82 2.96
CA LEU A 134 5.04 -24.10 3.66
C LEU A 134 4.62 -23.02 2.68
N ALA A 135 3.92 -23.47 1.64
CA ALA A 135 2.98 -22.62 0.96
C ALA A 135 2.25 -21.89 2.09
N PRO A 136 2.28 -20.55 2.16
CA PRO A 136 1.30 -19.87 3.00
C PRO A 136 -0.03 -20.55 2.67
N ALA A 137 -0.72 -21.09 3.69
CA ALA A 137 -1.96 -21.84 3.52
C ALA A 137 -2.74 -21.11 2.45
N SER A 138 -2.98 -21.77 1.30
CA SER A 138 -3.50 -21.13 0.09
C SER A 138 -4.59 -20.19 0.53
N ALA A 139 -4.28 -18.89 0.56
CA ALA A 139 -5.23 -17.92 1.08
C ALA A 139 -6.47 -18.17 0.25
N ASP A 140 -7.60 -18.51 0.86
CA ASP A 140 -8.84 -18.64 0.12
C ASP A 140 -8.97 -17.31 -0.64
N LEU A 141 -8.75 -17.35 -1.94
CA LEU A 141 -8.62 -16.15 -2.75
C LEU A 141 -9.97 -15.41 -2.72
N LEU A 142 -11.05 -16.13 -2.48
CA LEU A 142 -12.40 -15.63 -2.57
C LEU A 142 -13.05 -15.35 -1.21
N SER A 143 -12.49 -15.84 -0.10
CA SER A 143 -13.01 -15.56 1.25
C SER A 143 -11.94 -15.15 2.25
N ASN A 144 -12.29 -14.23 3.16
CA ASN A 144 -11.46 -13.96 4.34
C ASN A 144 -12.08 -14.48 5.64
N ALA A 145 -13.19 -15.23 5.55
CA ALA A 145 -13.84 -15.82 6.70
C ALA A 145 -12.98 -16.91 7.34
N GLY A 146 -13.09 -17.02 8.66
CA GLY A 146 -12.30 -17.99 9.44
C GLY A 146 -10.82 -17.63 9.61
N GLN A 147 -10.33 -16.55 8.99
CA GLN A 147 -9.03 -15.99 9.34
C GLN A 147 -9.06 -15.50 10.81
N PRO A 148 -7.97 -15.67 11.57
CA PRO A 148 -7.92 -15.22 12.95
C PRO A 148 -8.10 -13.70 13.00
N VAL A 149 -9.21 -13.27 13.60
CA VAL A 149 -9.52 -11.85 13.78
C VAL A 149 -8.43 -11.21 14.63
N THR A 150 -7.72 -10.24 14.05
CA THR A 150 -6.79 -9.39 14.80
C THR A 150 -7.57 -8.28 15.50
N ALA A 151 -6.93 -7.52 16.40
CA ALA A 151 -7.60 -6.41 17.07
C ALA A 151 -8.24 -5.48 16.01
N PRO A 152 -9.44 -4.93 16.27
CA PRO A 152 -10.15 -4.09 15.30
C PRO A 152 -9.24 -3.00 14.74
N PRO A 153 -9.28 -2.74 13.42
CA PRO A 153 -8.40 -1.76 12.81
C PRO A 153 -8.63 -0.38 13.43
N ALA A 154 -7.55 0.28 13.85
CA ALA A 154 -7.63 1.65 14.34
C ALA A 154 -7.87 2.60 13.16
N VAL A 155 -9.05 3.22 13.10
CA VAL A 155 -9.35 4.28 12.13
C VAL A 155 -8.70 5.58 12.59
N ARG A 156 -7.77 6.11 11.81
CA ARG A 156 -7.09 7.38 12.04
C ARG A 156 -7.46 8.37 10.95
N LEU A 157 -8.39 9.27 11.26
CA LEU A 157 -8.78 10.31 10.32
C LEU A 157 -7.71 11.40 10.28
N GLU A 158 -6.95 11.42 9.19
CA GLU A 158 -6.07 12.53 8.82
C GLU A 158 -6.91 13.69 8.24
N PRO A 159 -6.35 14.92 8.15
CA PRO A 159 -7.04 16.02 7.50
C PRO A 159 -7.54 15.61 6.11
N ARG A 160 -8.78 16.00 5.78
CA ARG A 160 -9.53 15.70 4.55
C ARG A 160 -10.30 14.37 4.53
N TRP A 161 -10.10 13.50 5.52
CA TRP A 161 -10.98 12.35 5.73
C TRP A 161 -12.12 12.70 6.68
N SER A 162 -13.31 12.20 6.39
CA SER A 162 -14.48 12.29 7.27
C SER A 162 -15.23 10.97 7.30
N MET A 163 -15.78 10.65 8.48
CA MET A 163 -16.70 9.52 8.62
C MET A 163 -18.11 9.95 8.25
N ARG A 164 -18.79 9.06 7.53
CA ARG A 164 -20.22 9.11 7.25
C ARG A 164 -20.93 8.04 8.06
N THR A 165 -22.26 7.95 7.95
CA THR A 165 -23.01 6.89 8.64
C THR A 165 -22.48 5.52 8.20
N PRO A 166 -21.97 4.67 9.12
CA PRO A 166 -21.43 3.38 8.77
C PRO A 166 -22.51 2.43 8.24
N LEU A 167 -22.09 1.39 7.55
CA LEU A 167 -22.95 0.29 7.17
C LEU A 167 -23.58 -0.37 8.40
N ARG A 168 -24.78 -0.92 8.24
CA ARG A 168 -25.45 -1.67 9.32
C ARG A 168 -24.75 -2.98 9.67
N GLN A 169 -24.04 -3.55 8.70
CA GLN A 169 -23.29 -4.78 8.83
C GLN A 169 -21.98 -4.65 8.06
N PRO A 170 -20.85 -5.10 8.64
CA PRO A 170 -19.60 -5.17 7.91
C PRO A 170 -19.72 -5.98 6.63
N VAL A 171 -19.06 -5.52 5.56
CA VAL A 171 -19.09 -6.20 4.26
C VAL A 171 -17.80 -5.98 3.50
N GLY A 172 -17.27 -7.04 2.90
CA GLY A 172 -16.13 -7.00 1.99
C GLY A 172 -16.50 -7.63 0.65
N ARG A 173 -15.64 -7.46 -0.36
CA ARG A 173 -15.80 -8.11 -1.67
C ARG A 173 -17.12 -7.77 -2.38
N HIS A 174 -17.73 -6.65 -2.00
CA HIS A 174 -18.93 -6.10 -2.63
C HIS A 174 -18.52 -5.22 -3.80
N ALA A 175 -19.44 -4.99 -4.74
CA ALA A 175 -19.26 -3.92 -5.71
C ALA A 175 -19.88 -2.63 -5.18
N MET A 176 -19.32 -1.49 -5.58
CA MET A 176 -19.89 -0.19 -5.30
C MET A 176 -19.94 0.67 -6.56
N VAL A 177 -21.07 1.33 -6.80
CA VAL A 177 -21.25 2.29 -7.91
C VAL A 177 -22.00 3.52 -7.42
N ARG A 178 -21.72 4.68 -8.03
CA ARG A 178 -22.43 5.94 -7.74
C ARG A 178 -23.44 6.24 -8.84
N VAL A 179 -24.66 6.60 -8.44
CA VAL A 179 -25.72 7.11 -9.33
C VAL A 179 -26.28 8.39 -8.73
N GLY A 180 -25.94 9.54 -9.32
CA GLY A 180 -26.31 10.84 -8.76
C GLY A 180 -25.76 11.00 -7.33
N THR A 181 -26.66 11.22 -6.36
CA THR A 181 -26.33 11.35 -4.94
C THR A 181 -26.29 10.02 -4.19
N GLN A 182 -26.56 8.90 -4.85
CA GLN A 182 -26.68 7.59 -4.21
C GLN A 182 -25.45 6.72 -4.47
N LEU A 183 -24.93 6.10 -3.41
CA LEU A 183 -23.96 5.01 -3.50
C LEU A 183 -24.69 3.68 -3.36
N PHE A 184 -24.55 2.81 -4.36
CA PHE A 184 -25.10 1.47 -4.36
C PHE A 184 -24.01 0.51 -3.90
N VAL A 185 -24.19 -0.13 -2.75
CA VAL A 185 -23.36 -1.22 -2.23
C VAL A 185 -24.06 -2.54 -2.55
N ILE A 186 -23.47 -3.36 -3.42
CA ILE A 186 -24.14 -4.48 -4.07
C ILE A 186 -23.42 -5.79 -3.71
N GLY A 187 -24.17 -6.71 -3.09
CA GLY A 187 -23.68 -8.05 -2.73
C GLY A 187 -22.52 -8.01 -1.74
N GLY A 188 -21.53 -8.85 -1.98
CA GLY A 188 -20.35 -9.01 -1.12
C GLY A 188 -20.46 -10.22 -0.21
N GLU A 189 -19.59 -10.24 0.79
CA GLU A 189 -19.43 -11.31 1.76
C GLU A 189 -19.47 -10.74 3.17
N ASP A 190 -20.13 -11.44 4.09
CA ASP A 190 -20.12 -11.12 5.51
C ASP A 190 -18.97 -11.80 6.28
N ALA A 191 -18.86 -11.51 7.58
CA ALA A 191 -17.83 -12.09 8.44
C ALA A 191 -17.91 -13.63 8.59
N THR A 192 -19.03 -14.25 8.21
CA THR A 192 -19.18 -15.71 8.21
C THR A 192 -18.69 -16.36 6.92
N GLY A 193 -18.33 -15.55 5.92
CA GLY A 193 -17.96 -16.02 4.58
C GLY A 193 -19.15 -16.24 3.68
N THR A 194 -20.34 -15.77 4.06
CA THR A 194 -21.55 -15.98 3.27
C THR A 194 -21.70 -14.86 2.26
N ALA A 195 -21.77 -15.23 0.97
CA ALA A 195 -22.09 -14.33 -0.12
C ALA A 195 -23.52 -13.80 0.01
N ARG A 196 -23.71 -12.51 -0.26
CA ARG A 196 -24.99 -11.84 -0.06
C ARG A 196 -25.60 -11.37 -1.38
N ALA A 197 -26.92 -11.29 -1.40
CA ALA A 197 -27.68 -10.78 -2.53
C ALA A 197 -28.18 -9.34 -2.29
N ASP A 198 -28.09 -8.84 -1.07
CA ASP A 198 -28.69 -7.55 -0.72
C ASP A 198 -27.95 -6.38 -1.37
N THR A 199 -28.68 -5.29 -1.52
CA THR A 199 -28.15 -4.02 -2.01
C THR A 199 -28.53 -2.94 -1.02
N TRP A 200 -27.57 -2.12 -0.64
CA TRP A 200 -27.77 -0.98 0.25
C TRP A 200 -27.50 0.31 -0.50
N LEU A 201 -28.36 1.31 -0.29
CA LEU A 201 -28.26 2.61 -0.91
C LEU A 201 -27.91 3.62 0.16
N PHE A 202 -26.78 4.30 -0.02
CA PHE A 202 -26.39 5.42 0.83
C PHE A 202 -26.66 6.73 0.11
N ASP A 203 -27.46 7.59 0.72
CA ASP A 203 -27.73 8.92 0.20
C ASP A 203 -26.68 9.91 0.73
N LEU A 204 -25.91 10.53 -0.18
CA LEU A 204 -24.84 11.46 0.15
C LEU A 204 -25.34 12.79 0.74
N GLU A 205 -26.59 13.16 0.48
CA GLU A 205 -27.20 14.40 0.97
C GLU A 205 -27.80 14.20 2.37
N THR A 206 -28.58 13.14 2.55
CA THR A 206 -29.23 12.87 3.85
C THR A 206 -28.33 12.12 4.82
N ASN A 207 -27.24 11.50 4.33
CA ASN A 207 -26.32 10.67 5.12
C ASN A 207 -27.02 9.46 5.75
N GLU A 208 -27.98 8.87 5.02
CA GLU A 208 -28.80 7.75 5.47
C GLU A 208 -28.68 6.52 4.56
N TRP A 209 -28.86 5.34 5.16
CA TRP A 209 -28.91 4.06 4.46
C TRP A 209 -30.34 3.58 4.28
N THR A 210 -30.66 3.17 3.06
CA THR A 210 -31.91 2.49 2.72
C THR A 210 -31.64 1.15 2.03
N ALA A 211 -32.60 0.22 2.12
CA ALA A 211 -32.50 -1.06 1.43
C ALA A 211 -32.86 -0.89 -0.06
N GLY A 212 -31.96 -1.31 -0.94
CA GLY A 212 -32.18 -1.41 -2.37
C GLY A 212 -32.81 -2.75 -2.77
N LYS A 213 -32.90 -2.99 -4.08
CA LYS A 213 -33.38 -4.26 -4.62
C LYS A 213 -32.26 -5.28 -4.64
N SER A 214 -32.48 -6.44 -4.02
CA SER A 214 -31.51 -7.53 -4.01
C SER A 214 -31.25 -8.10 -5.40
N LEU A 215 -30.01 -8.54 -5.61
CA LEU A 215 -29.60 -9.34 -6.75
C LEU A 215 -30.46 -10.62 -6.86
N PRO A 216 -30.65 -11.16 -8.09
CA PRO A 216 -31.33 -12.43 -8.29
C PRO A 216 -30.64 -13.64 -7.63
N ALA A 217 -29.33 -13.54 -7.38
CA ALA A 217 -28.53 -14.54 -6.68
C ALA A 217 -27.48 -13.86 -5.79
N PRO A 218 -27.09 -14.46 -4.64
CA PRO A 218 -26.03 -13.92 -3.79
C PRO A 218 -24.68 -14.00 -4.50
N LEU A 219 -23.89 -12.92 -4.44
CA LEU A 219 -22.60 -12.82 -5.14
C LEU A 219 -21.60 -12.01 -4.31
N ALA A 220 -20.39 -12.54 -4.14
CA ALA A 220 -19.21 -11.83 -3.67
C ALA A 220 -18.16 -11.73 -4.78
N ASN A 221 -17.12 -10.91 -4.64
CA ASN A 221 -16.03 -10.75 -5.63
C ASN A 221 -16.53 -10.39 -7.05
N LEU A 222 -17.71 -9.79 -7.12
CA LEU A 222 -18.40 -9.33 -8.32
C LEU A 222 -17.86 -7.98 -8.78
N ALA A 223 -17.98 -7.71 -10.07
CA ALA A 223 -17.66 -6.42 -10.67
C ALA A 223 -18.95 -5.67 -11.02
N ALA A 224 -18.98 -4.35 -10.84
CA ALA A 224 -20.10 -3.54 -11.27
C ALA A 224 -19.67 -2.18 -11.81
N THR A 225 -20.47 -1.64 -12.73
CA THR A 225 -20.30 -0.28 -13.25
C THR A 225 -21.63 0.26 -13.78
N THR A 226 -21.68 1.56 -14.09
CA THR A 226 -22.84 2.21 -14.68
C THR A 226 -22.63 2.45 -16.17
N LEU A 227 -23.67 2.20 -16.98
CA LEU A 227 -23.70 2.59 -18.39
C LEU A 227 -25.10 3.10 -18.74
N GLY A 228 -25.20 4.35 -19.16
CA GLY A 228 -26.48 5.02 -19.40
C GLY A 228 -27.32 5.10 -18.12
N GLN A 229 -28.58 4.65 -18.18
CA GLN A 229 -29.50 4.60 -17.04
C GLN A 229 -29.56 3.22 -16.37
N SER A 230 -28.44 2.49 -16.40
CA SER A 230 -28.39 1.15 -15.84
C SER A 230 -27.10 0.88 -15.06
N ILE A 231 -27.22 0.05 -14.03
CA ILE A 231 -26.08 -0.58 -13.35
C ILE A 231 -25.91 -1.97 -13.95
N TYR A 232 -24.69 -2.36 -14.27
CA TYR A 232 -24.36 -3.70 -14.72
C TYR A 232 -23.51 -4.41 -13.67
N VAL A 233 -23.81 -5.69 -13.44
CA VAL A 233 -23.09 -6.57 -12.51
C VAL A 233 -22.62 -7.80 -13.27
N ALA A 234 -21.34 -8.13 -13.12
CA ALA A 234 -20.67 -9.22 -13.83
C ALA A 234 -19.98 -10.18 -12.85
N GLY A 235 -20.29 -11.47 -13.00
CA GLY A 235 -19.54 -12.57 -12.41
C GLY A 235 -19.65 -12.63 -10.89
N GLY A 236 -18.54 -12.90 -10.23
CA GLY A 236 -18.42 -13.12 -8.80
C GLY A 236 -18.39 -14.60 -8.41
N SER A 237 -18.47 -14.84 -7.10
CA SER A 237 -18.44 -16.15 -6.47
C SER A 237 -19.61 -16.34 -5.52
N GLN A 238 -20.03 -17.59 -5.38
CA GLN A 238 -21.10 -18.03 -4.48
C GLN A 238 -20.57 -19.09 -3.53
N ASN A 239 -21.15 -19.20 -2.34
CA ASN A 239 -20.88 -20.35 -1.48
C ASN A 239 -21.33 -21.64 -2.16
N SER A 240 -20.52 -22.69 -2.02
CA SER A 240 -20.96 -24.03 -2.41
C SER A 240 -22.05 -24.53 -1.48
N ALA A 241 -23.07 -25.20 -2.04
CA ALA A 241 -24.14 -25.84 -1.26
C ALA A 241 -23.62 -26.99 -0.36
N ALA A 242 -22.45 -27.55 -0.68
CA ALA A 242 -21.74 -28.48 0.19
C ALA A 242 -20.69 -27.67 0.97
N GLY A 243 -20.87 -27.52 2.28
CA GLY A 243 -20.14 -26.58 3.15
C GLY A 243 -18.62 -26.72 3.28
N ASN A 244 -17.97 -27.53 2.44
CA ASN A 244 -16.51 -27.69 2.33
C ASN A 244 -16.00 -27.69 0.87
N ALA A 245 -16.83 -27.32 -0.11
CA ALA A 245 -16.41 -27.26 -1.52
C ALA A 245 -15.97 -25.85 -1.91
N GLU A 246 -15.02 -25.79 -2.85
CA GLU A 246 -14.52 -24.56 -3.47
C GLU A 246 -15.68 -23.63 -3.89
N PRO A 247 -15.56 -22.30 -3.70
CA PRO A 247 -16.60 -21.36 -4.09
C PRO A 247 -16.96 -21.49 -5.57
N LEU A 248 -18.26 -21.42 -5.87
CA LEU A 248 -18.75 -21.53 -7.24
C LEU A 248 -18.62 -20.18 -7.95
N LEU A 249 -17.80 -20.14 -9.01
CA LEU A 249 -17.69 -18.97 -9.86
C LEU A 249 -18.94 -18.80 -10.74
N SER A 250 -19.33 -17.56 -10.94
CA SER A 250 -20.52 -17.17 -11.69
C SER A 250 -20.15 -16.59 -13.06
N ASP A 251 -20.88 -16.98 -14.09
CA ASP A 251 -20.90 -16.34 -15.41
C ASP A 251 -22.13 -15.43 -15.59
N GLN A 252 -22.88 -15.17 -14.51
CA GLN A 252 -24.08 -14.35 -14.57
C GLN A 252 -23.74 -12.90 -14.90
N PHE A 253 -24.59 -12.30 -15.73
CA PHE A 253 -24.48 -10.92 -16.14
C PHE A 253 -25.85 -10.24 -16.00
N TYR A 254 -25.95 -9.35 -15.02
CA TYR A 254 -27.18 -8.67 -14.65
C TYR A 254 -27.15 -7.19 -15.01
N ARG A 255 -28.33 -6.66 -15.34
CA ARG A 255 -28.59 -5.24 -15.50
C ARG A 255 -29.66 -4.82 -14.50
N PHE A 256 -29.44 -3.73 -13.79
CA PHE A 256 -30.46 -3.02 -13.03
C PHE A 256 -30.88 -1.79 -13.82
N ASP A 257 -32.13 -1.75 -14.25
CA ASP A 257 -32.72 -0.58 -14.88
C ASP A 257 -33.12 0.43 -13.79
N LEU A 258 -32.54 1.64 -13.81
CA LEU A 258 -32.78 2.65 -12.78
C LEU A 258 -34.22 3.19 -12.81
N PRO A 259 -34.83 3.50 -13.98
CA PRO A 259 -36.23 3.86 -14.08
C PRO A 259 -37.22 2.78 -13.59
N ASP A 260 -37.05 1.53 -14.04
CA ASP A 260 -37.97 0.42 -13.73
C ASP A 260 -37.71 -0.21 -12.35
N GLY A 261 -36.52 0.01 -11.79
CA GLY A 261 -36.12 -0.48 -10.47
C GLY A 261 -36.05 -2.00 -10.38
N ARG A 262 -35.60 -2.69 -11.43
CA ARG A 262 -35.55 -4.16 -11.51
C ARG A 262 -34.21 -4.68 -12.02
N TRP A 263 -33.80 -5.81 -11.44
CA TRP A 263 -32.71 -6.62 -11.96
C TRP A 263 -33.22 -7.56 -13.05
N GLU A 264 -32.45 -7.69 -14.12
CA GLU A 264 -32.69 -8.67 -15.17
C GLU A 264 -31.38 -9.31 -15.64
N SER A 265 -31.45 -10.56 -16.10
CA SER A 265 -30.31 -11.19 -16.77
C SER A 265 -30.25 -10.71 -18.22
N VAL A 266 -29.10 -10.19 -18.62
CA VAL A 266 -28.86 -9.66 -19.97
C VAL A 266 -27.93 -10.55 -20.81
N GLY A 267 -27.68 -11.77 -20.32
CA GLY A 267 -26.83 -12.75 -20.98
C GLY A 267 -25.90 -13.45 -19.98
N ARG A 268 -24.83 -14.03 -20.51
CA ARG A 268 -23.75 -14.65 -19.75
C ARG A 268 -22.41 -14.06 -20.14
N LEU A 269 -21.47 -14.07 -19.21
CA LEU A 269 -20.08 -13.73 -19.48
C LEU A 269 -19.41 -14.79 -20.36
N PRO A 270 -18.27 -14.47 -21.00
CA PRO A 270 -17.49 -15.44 -21.80
C PRO A 270 -17.00 -16.65 -21.00
N TYR A 271 -16.80 -16.48 -19.69
CA TYR A 271 -16.43 -17.53 -18.74
C TYR A 271 -16.86 -17.11 -17.32
N PRO A 272 -17.03 -18.07 -16.38
CA PRO A 272 -17.22 -17.76 -14.97
C PRO A 272 -15.99 -17.07 -14.38
N VAL A 273 -16.17 -15.95 -13.68
CA VAL A 273 -15.03 -15.12 -13.21
C VAL A 273 -15.32 -14.44 -11.89
N ALA A 274 -14.31 -14.35 -11.01
CA ALA A 274 -14.33 -13.51 -9.81
C ALA A 274 -13.11 -12.59 -9.76
N GLY A 275 -13.25 -11.45 -9.08
CA GLY A 275 -12.16 -10.48 -8.92
C GLY A 275 -11.73 -9.82 -10.24
N ALA A 276 -12.58 -9.82 -11.26
CA ALA A 276 -12.39 -9.01 -12.46
C ALA A 276 -12.76 -7.54 -12.19
N ALA A 277 -12.35 -6.65 -13.08
CA ALA A 277 -12.90 -5.29 -13.12
C ALA A 277 -13.92 -5.16 -14.27
N LEU A 278 -14.95 -4.34 -14.06
CA LEU A 278 -15.93 -3.97 -15.08
C LEU A 278 -15.96 -2.45 -15.17
N VAL A 279 -15.71 -1.90 -16.36
CA VAL A 279 -15.69 -0.44 -16.59
C VAL A 279 -16.48 -0.08 -17.84
N ALA A 280 -16.91 1.17 -17.96
CA ALA A 280 -17.72 1.66 -19.08
C ALA A 280 -17.11 2.93 -19.69
N ASP A 281 -17.11 3.02 -21.02
CA ASP A 281 -16.64 4.22 -21.75
C ASP A 281 -17.78 5.15 -22.21
N GLY A 282 -19.01 4.87 -21.78
CA GLY A 282 -20.22 5.58 -22.17
C GLY A 282 -21.00 4.94 -23.32
N GLU A 283 -20.38 4.02 -24.07
CA GLU A 283 -21.05 3.25 -25.14
C GLU A 283 -21.02 1.74 -24.85
N SER A 284 -19.90 1.25 -24.32
CA SER A 284 -19.62 -0.18 -24.14
C SER A 284 -19.10 -0.47 -22.74
N LEU A 285 -19.25 -1.72 -22.34
CA LEU A 285 -18.70 -2.29 -21.11
C LEU A 285 -17.44 -3.09 -21.44
N TYR A 286 -16.48 -3.06 -20.53
CA TYR A 286 -15.22 -3.79 -20.64
C TYR A 286 -14.99 -4.62 -19.38
N LEU A 287 -14.94 -5.95 -19.55
CA LEU A 287 -14.56 -6.91 -18.51
C LEU A 287 -13.06 -7.16 -18.63
N VAL A 288 -12.32 -6.89 -17.55
CA VAL A 288 -10.86 -6.89 -17.53
C VAL A 288 -10.33 -7.89 -16.50
N GLY A 289 -9.61 -8.91 -16.96
CA GLY A 289 -8.90 -9.87 -16.12
C GLY A 289 -9.80 -10.76 -15.25
N GLY A 290 -9.37 -10.98 -14.00
CA GLY A 290 -10.06 -11.82 -13.01
C GLY A 290 -9.52 -13.25 -12.93
N TRP A 291 -10.12 -14.05 -12.05
CA TRP A 291 -9.78 -15.46 -11.83
C TRP A 291 -10.93 -16.37 -12.26
N ASP A 292 -10.65 -17.38 -13.07
CA ASP A 292 -11.64 -18.34 -13.59
C ASP A 292 -11.66 -19.68 -12.82
N GLY A 293 -11.00 -19.74 -11.66
CA GLY A 293 -10.87 -20.94 -10.85
C GLY A 293 -9.65 -21.78 -11.20
N ARG A 294 -8.95 -21.46 -12.30
CA ARG A 294 -7.76 -22.18 -12.77
C ARG A 294 -6.58 -21.25 -13.02
N SER A 295 -6.82 -20.08 -13.58
CA SER A 295 -5.78 -19.16 -14.02
C SER A 295 -6.22 -17.72 -13.87
N MET A 296 -5.26 -16.84 -13.58
CA MET A 296 -5.47 -15.41 -13.66
C MET A 296 -5.56 -15.02 -15.13
N ARG A 297 -6.64 -14.34 -15.48
CA ARG A 297 -7.00 -13.98 -16.86
C ARG A 297 -6.38 -12.64 -17.21
N SER A 298 -5.95 -12.50 -18.47
CA SER A 298 -5.45 -11.25 -19.02
C SER A 298 -6.41 -10.65 -20.03
N GLU A 299 -7.45 -11.38 -20.42
CA GLU A 299 -8.36 -10.99 -21.47
C GLU A 299 -9.17 -9.73 -21.13
N ILE A 300 -9.43 -8.95 -22.18
CA ILE A 300 -10.28 -7.77 -22.15
C ILE A 300 -11.44 -8.02 -23.11
N TRP A 301 -12.64 -8.17 -22.55
CA TRP A 301 -13.86 -8.43 -23.31
C TRP A 301 -14.72 -7.18 -23.37
N ARG A 302 -15.23 -6.84 -24.54
CA ARG A 302 -16.14 -5.72 -24.78
C ARG A 302 -17.57 -6.22 -24.97
N PHE A 303 -18.54 -5.56 -24.35
CA PHE A 303 -19.97 -5.74 -24.60
C PHE A 303 -20.60 -4.40 -24.97
N THR A 304 -21.35 -4.36 -26.07
CA THR A 304 -22.09 -3.17 -26.50
C THR A 304 -23.59 -3.47 -26.43
N PRO A 305 -24.35 -2.83 -25.52
CA PRO A 305 -25.79 -3.04 -25.42
C PRO A 305 -26.48 -2.76 -26.76
N GLY A 306 -27.41 -3.64 -27.16
CA GLY A 306 -28.20 -3.47 -28.39
C GLY A 306 -27.48 -3.84 -29.70
N ALA A 307 -26.19 -4.17 -29.67
CA ALA A 307 -25.44 -4.59 -30.86
C ALA A 307 -25.63 -6.08 -31.25
N GLY A 308 -26.41 -6.86 -30.49
CA GLY A 308 -26.47 -8.33 -30.61
C GLY A 308 -27.56 -8.87 -31.55
N GLY A 309 -27.14 -9.62 -32.58
CA GLY A 309 -27.90 -10.74 -33.18
C GLY A 309 -27.70 -12.04 -32.37
N ALA A 310 -28.27 -13.17 -32.82
CA ALA A 310 -28.30 -14.45 -32.10
C ALA A 310 -26.88 -15.05 -31.83
N GLY A 311 -26.21 -14.63 -30.75
CA GLY A 311 -24.89 -15.10 -30.33
C GLY A 311 -24.42 -14.48 -29.00
N ASN A 312 -23.23 -14.87 -28.50
CA ASN A 312 -22.61 -14.22 -27.34
C ASN A 312 -22.21 -12.79 -27.73
N ALA A 313 -22.76 -11.81 -27.01
CA ALA A 313 -22.57 -10.38 -27.29
C ALA A 313 -21.20 -9.84 -26.86
N TRP A 314 -20.40 -10.63 -26.14
CA TRP A 314 -19.05 -10.26 -25.72
C TRP A 314 -18.01 -10.54 -26.81
N GLN A 315 -17.13 -9.56 -27.07
CA GLN A 315 -16.06 -9.62 -28.06
C GLN A 315 -14.70 -9.47 -27.39
N LEU A 316 -13.75 -10.36 -27.69
CA LEU A 316 -12.37 -10.22 -27.21
C LEU A 316 -11.70 -9.07 -27.96
N VAL A 317 -11.28 -8.02 -27.25
CA VAL A 317 -10.68 -6.83 -27.87
C VAL A 317 -9.19 -6.67 -27.58
N GLY A 318 -8.68 -7.27 -26.50
CA GLY A 318 -7.27 -7.15 -26.14
C GLY A 318 -6.89 -8.05 -24.97
N GLN A 319 -5.64 -7.93 -24.53
CA GLN A 319 -5.09 -8.64 -23.38
C GLN A 319 -4.11 -7.74 -22.62
N LEU A 320 -4.14 -7.85 -21.29
CA LEU A 320 -3.11 -7.30 -20.41
C LEU A 320 -1.77 -8.03 -20.60
N SER A 321 -0.65 -7.37 -20.29
CA SER A 321 0.68 -8.00 -20.35
C SER A 321 0.84 -9.16 -19.36
N LYS A 322 0.09 -9.14 -18.25
CA LYS A 322 0.03 -10.21 -17.24
C LYS A 322 -1.40 -10.47 -16.81
N GLY A 323 -1.77 -11.74 -16.74
CA GLY A 323 -3.04 -12.18 -16.18
C GLY A 323 -3.10 -11.88 -14.69
N ARG A 324 -4.19 -11.28 -14.23
CA ARG A 324 -4.35 -10.85 -12.82
C ARG A 324 -5.80 -10.74 -12.41
N ALA A 325 -6.05 -10.93 -11.11
CA ALA A 325 -7.34 -10.70 -10.45
C ALA A 325 -7.20 -9.66 -9.34
N PHE A 326 -8.33 -9.22 -8.77
CA PHE A 326 -8.39 -8.23 -7.70
C PHE A 326 -7.65 -6.93 -8.06
N LEU A 327 -7.75 -6.54 -9.33
CA LEU A 327 -7.18 -5.34 -9.92
C LEU A 327 -8.15 -4.16 -9.79
N GLY A 328 -7.62 -2.94 -9.78
CA GLY A 328 -8.43 -1.74 -9.98
C GLY A 328 -8.44 -1.35 -11.45
N ALA A 329 -9.59 -0.97 -11.99
CA ALA A 329 -9.68 -0.37 -13.32
C ALA A 329 -10.67 0.80 -13.35
N GLU A 330 -10.39 1.81 -14.17
CA GLU A 330 -11.19 3.02 -14.28
C GLU A 330 -11.06 3.62 -15.70
N VAL A 331 -12.14 4.20 -16.23
CA VAL A 331 -12.07 4.90 -17.54
C VAL A 331 -11.79 6.37 -17.33
N VAL A 332 -10.72 6.86 -17.93
CA VAL A 332 -10.36 8.29 -17.91
C VAL A 332 -10.07 8.75 -19.32
N SER A 333 -10.77 9.80 -19.76
CA SER A 333 -10.58 10.41 -21.09
C SER A 333 -10.64 9.41 -22.27
N GLY A 334 -11.47 8.37 -22.15
CA GLY A 334 -11.65 7.34 -23.18
C GLY A 334 -10.59 6.24 -23.20
N GLU A 335 -9.66 6.22 -22.24
CA GLU A 335 -8.72 5.11 -22.03
C GLU A 335 -9.08 4.34 -20.75
N ILE A 336 -8.80 3.03 -20.70
CA ILE A 336 -8.98 2.21 -19.50
C ILE A 336 -7.66 2.13 -18.75
N TYR A 337 -7.60 2.69 -17.56
CA TYR A 337 -6.48 2.57 -16.65
C TYR A 337 -6.66 1.33 -15.79
N VAL A 338 -5.60 0.54 -15.63
CA VAL A 338 -5.59 -0.69 -14.86
C VAL A 338 -4.39 -0.69 -13.93
N ALA A 339 -4.60 -0.85 -12.63
CA ALA A 339 -3.54 -0.79 -11.63
C ALA A 339 -3.59 -2.00 -10.70
N GLY A 340 -2.40 -2.50 -10.33
CA GLY A 340 -2.22 -3.56 -9.36
C GLY A 340 -2.89 -4.87 -9.77
N GLY A 341 -3.27 -5.67 -8.79
CA GLY A 341 -3.84 -7.01 -8.91
C GLY A 341 -2.93 -8.08 -8.31
N TYR A 342 -3.38 -9.33 -8.37
CA TYR A 342 -2.68 -10.53 -7.94
C TYR A 342 -2.52 -11.48 -9.14
N ASP A 343 -1.30 -11.91 -9.45
CA ASP A 343 -0.98 -12.75 -10.62
C ASP A 343 -1.08 -14.26 -10.37
N GLY A 344 -1.46 -14.66 -9.15
CA GLY A 344 -1.48 -16.06 -8.71
C GLY A 344 -0.26 -16.42 -7.86
N GLU A 345 0.76 -15.57 -7.84
CA GLU A 345 1.97 -15.75 -7.01
C GLU A 345 2.15 -14.56 -6.06
N ARG A 346 2.01 -13.33 -6.56
CA ARG A 346 2.26 -12.09 -5.81
C ARG A 346 1.32 -10.96 -6.20
N GLU A 347 1.25 -9.96 -5.33
CA GLU A 347 0.65 -8.67 -5.66
C GLU A 347 1.53 -7.93 -6.69
N LEU A 348 0.89 -7.17 -7.57
CA LEU A 348 1.53 -6.38 -8.62
C LEU A 348 1.49 -4.89 -8.28
N ASP A 349 2.54 -4.19 -8.66
CA ASP A 349 2.64 -2.72 -8.73
C ASP A 349 2.41 -2.20 -10.17
N LEU A 350 2.18 -3.11 -11.10
CA LEU A 350 2.02 -2.84 -12.53
C LEU A 350 0.81 -1.94 -12.79
N VAL A 351 1.03 -0.91 -13.62
CA VAL A 351 0.00 -0.02 -14.14
C VAL A 351 0.04 -0.03 -15.65
N GLU A 352 -1.11 -0.29 -16.27
CA GLU A 352 -1.28 -0.31 -17.71
C GLU A 352 -2.43 0.60 -18.11
N VAL A 353 -2.33 1.17 -19.29
CA VAL A 353 -3.43 1.85 -19.96
C VAL A 353 -3.78 1.09 -21.22
N VAL A 354 -5.07 0.85 -21.41
CA VAL A 354 -5.63 0.13 -22.56
C VAL A 354 -6.40 1.11 -23.42
N THR A 355 -6.05 1.14 -24.71
CA THR A 355 -6.83 1.86 -25.73
C THR A 355 -8.03 0.99 -26.12
N PRO A 356 -9.28 1.35 -25.77
CA PRO A 356 -10.42 0.44 -25.91
C PRO A 356 -10.74 0.07 -27.36
N ALA A 357 -10.43 0.96 -28.31
CA ALA A 357 -10.67 0.76 -29.74
C ALA A 357 -9.75 -0.29 -30.37
N THR A 358 -8.53 -0.45 -29.86
CA THR A 358 -7.51 -1.35 -30.44
C THR A 358 -7.09 -2.48 -29.52
N GLY A 359 -7.46 -2.40 -28.23
CA GLY A 359 -7.00 -3.30 -27.18
C GLY A 359 -5.51 -3.24 -26.89
N GLN A 360 -4.79 -2.27 -27.47
CA GLN A 360 -3.36 -2.08 -27.24
C GLN A 360 -3.14 -1.59 -25.81
N THR A 361 -2.11 -2.14 -25.18
CA THR A 361 -1.70 -1.76 -23.84
C THR A 361 -0.39 -0.97 -23.87
N ARG A 362 -0.25 -0.05 -22.93
CA ARG A 362 1.00 0.66 -22.64
C ARG A 362 1.20 0.72 -21.14
N GLU A 363 2.44 0.52 -20.70
CA GLU A 363 2.77 0.64 -19.28
C GLU A 363 2.84 2.11 -18.85
N LEU A 364 2.46 2.35 -17.60
CA LEU A 364 2.64 3.60 -16.88
C LEU A 364 3.62 3.41 -15.71
N PRO A 365 4.08 4.51 -15.08
CA PRO A 365 4.83 4.41 -13.83
C PRO A 365 4.13 3.48 -12.83
N ALA A 366 4.89 2.54 -12.29
CA ALA A 366 4.40 1.58 -11.32
C ALA A 366 3.95 2.26 -10.03
N LEU A 367 3.04 1.60 -9.32
CA LEU A 367 2.72 1.93 -7.93
C LEU A 367 3.99 1.82 -7.07
N ALA A 368 4.09 2.64 -6.03
CA ALA A 368 5.18 2.58 -5.06
C ALA A 368 5.15 1.30 -4.21
N SER A 369 3.98 0.66 -4.10
CA SER A 369 3.82 -0.62 -3.42
C SER A 369 2.88 -1.52 -4.22
N PRO A 370 3.17 -2.82 -4.36
CA PRO A 370 2.24 -3.76 -4.98
C PRO A 370 0.92 -3.87 -4.21
N ARG A 371 -0.21 -3.96 -4.93
CA ARG A 371 -1.56 -3.96 -4.34
C ARG A 371 -2.46 -4.98 -5.04
N GLY A 372 -3.06 -5.89 -4.30
CA GLY A 372 -4.17 -6.74 -4.71
C GLY A 372 -5.40 -6.51 -3.84
N GLY A 373 -6.59 -6.51 -4.43
CA GLY A 373 -7.83 -6.15 -3.75
C GLY A 373 -7.98 -4.64 -3.55
N LEU A 374 -7.30 -3.84 -4.37
CA LEU A 374 -7.44 -2.38 -4.40
C LEU A 374 -8.70 -1.96 -5.17
N ALA A 375 -9.16 -0.74 -4.90
CA ALA A 375 -10.04 -0.01 -5.80
C ALA A 375 -9.25 1.11 -6.51
N LEU A 376 -9.50 1.28 -7.81
CA LEU A 376 -8.98 2.40 -8.59
C LEU A 376 -10.16 3.31 -8.92
N VAL A 377 -10.08 4.59 -8.57
CA VAL A 377 -11.17 5.56 -8.81
C VAL A 377 -10.67 6.86 -9.38
N TYR A 378 -11.49 7.49 -10.21
CA TYR A 378 -11.24 8.83 -10.74
C TYR A 378 -12.21 9.84 -10.13
N ASP A 379 -11.68 10.93 -9.57
CA ASP A 379 -12.49 11.98 -8.92
C ASP A 379 -12.82 13.16 -9.85
N GLY A 380 -12.39 13.11 -11.13
CA GLY A 380 -12.46 14.23 -12.07
C GLY A 380 -11.15 15.04 -12.19
N VAL A 381 -10.13 14.75 -11.37
CA VAL A 381 -8.85 15.46 -11.35
C VAL A 381 -7.67 14.48 -11.40
N ALA A 382 -7.69 13.43 -10.59
CA ALA A 382 -6.61 12.46 -10.43
C ALA A 382 -7.16 11.04 -10.26
N LEU A 383 -6.32 10.04 -10.54
CA LEU A 383 -6.61 8.64 -10.23
C LEU A 383 -6.11 8.29 -8.84
N TYR A 384 -6.89 7.49 -8.12
CA TYR A 384 -6.59 7.08 -6.75
C TYR A 384 -6.60 5.55 -6.64
N ALA A 385 -5.46 4.98 -6.25
CA ALA A 385 -5.31 3.58 -5.90
C ALA A 385 -5.48 3.42 -4.38
N LEU A 386 -6.59 2.80 -3.99
CA LEU A 386 -7.10 2.75 -2.62
C LEU A 386 -7.06 1.32 -2.08
N GLY A 387 -6.61 1.17 -0.83
CA GLY A 387 -6.49 -0.13 -0.17
C GLY A 387 -5.42 -1.05 -0.78
N GLY A 388 -5.65 -2.35 -0.62
CA GLY A 388 -4.75 -3.45 -0.97
C GLY A 388 -4.01 -4.02 0.25
N GLY A 389 -2.97 -4.82 -0.03
CA GLY A 389 -2.06 -5.32 1.00
C GLY A 389 -2.34 -6.75 1.43
N TRP A 390 -2.57 -7.66 0.48
CA TRP A 390 -2.81 -9.08 0.72
C TRP A 390 -1.59 -9.81 1.30
N THR A 391 -0.39 -9.39 0.89
CA THR A 391 0.90 -9.98 1.27
C THR A 391 1.71 -9.07 2.16
N GLN A 392 1.48 -7.75 2.07
CA GLN A 392 2.16 -6.74 2.87
C GLN A 392 1.18 -5.67 3.35
N PRO A 393 1.10 -5.40 4.67
CA PRO A 393 0.26 -4.34 5.21
C PRO A 393 0.64 -2.97 4.63
N LEU A 394 -0.37 -2.18 4.23
CA LEU A 394 -0.19 -0.87 3.63
C LEU A 394 -0.64 0.23 4.59
N VAL A 395 0.09 1.36 4.57
CA VAL A 395 -0.23 2.53 5.40
C VAL A 395 -0.69 3.73 4.57
N ASN A 396 -0.50 3.68 3.26
CA ASN A 396 -0.79 4.75 2.33
C ASN A 396 -1.67 4.27 1.17
N HIS A 397 -2.49 5.18 0.68
CA HIS A 397 -3.06 5.16 -0.65
C HIS A 397 -2.16 5.92 -1.62
N GLU A 398 -2.40 5.75 -2.91
CA GLU A 398 -1.62 6.41 -3.95
C GLU A 398 -2.50 7.22 -4.88
N ARG A 399 -2.02 8.42 -5.26
CA ARG A 399 -2.66 9.34 -6.20
C ARG A 399 -1.76 9.52 -7.41
N PHE A 400 -2.29 9.26 -8.59
CA PHE A 400 -1.62 9.51 -9.85
C PHE A 400 -1.96 10.90 -10.38
N ASP A 401 -0.92 11.69 -10.61
CA ASP A 401 -1.04 13.01 -11.23
C ASP A 401 -0.74 12.92 -12.72
N PHE A 402 -1.74 13.21 -13.55
CA PHE A 402 -1.63 13.15 -15.00
C PHE A 402 -0.65 14.19 -15.57
N SER A 403 -0.44 15.32 -14.88
CA SER A 403 0.42 16.40 -15.37
C SER A 403 1.90 16.07 -15.20
N THR A 404 2.25 15.37 -14.13
CA THR A 404 3.64 14.96 -13.82
C THR A 404 3.91 13.51 -14.19
N ASN A 405 2.88 12.74 -14.58
CA ASN A 405 2.96 11.31 -14.86
C ASN A 405 3.65 10.57 -13.71
N SER A 406 3.12 10.73 -12.49
CA SER A 406 3.73 10.15 -11.29
C SER A 406 2.72 9.84 -10.20
N TRP A 407 2.98 8.78 -9.45
CA TRP A 407 2.26 8.45 -8.22
C TRP A 407 2.82 9.21 -7.01
N SER A 408 1.94 9.55 -6.08
CA SER A 408 2.28 10.15 -4.80
C SER A 408 1.48 9.50 -3.68
N ASN A 409 2.10 9.30 -2.52
CA ASN A 409 1.45 8.69 -1.36
C ASN A 409 0.60 9.71 -0.62
N PHE A 410 -0.53 9.24 -0.09
CA PHE A 410 -1.30 9.95 0.93
C PHE A 410 -1.83 8.96 1.99
N PRO A 411 -2.09 9.41 3.23
CA PRO A 411 -2.40 8.50 4.32
C PRO A 411 -3.71 7.72 4.12
N SER A 412 -3.68 6.43 4.47
CA SER A 412 -4.87 5.59 4.61
C SER A 412 -5.47 5.74 6.02
N PRO A 413 -6.79 5.97 6.16
CA PRO A 413 -7.45 6.00 7.46
C PRO A 413 -7.36 4.67 8.22
N ILE A 414 -7.38 3.56 7.49
CA ILE A 414 -7.21 2.23 8.04
C ILE A 414 -5.83 1.72 7.62
N GLN A 415 -4.98 1.47 8.60
CA GLN A 415 -3.64 0.94 8.38
C GLN A 415 -3.71 -0.59 8.39
N GLY A 416 -3.03 -1.22 7.44
CA GLY A 416 -2.94 -2.66 7.37
C GLY A 416 -3.34 -3.21 6.01
N GLU A 417 -3.90 -4.41 6.03
CA GLU A 417 -4.33 -5.16 4.85
C GLU A 417 -5.74 -4.73 4.41
N TRP A 418 -5.99 -3.43 4.21
CA TRP A 418 -7.32 -2.92 3.87
C TRP A 418 -7.69 -3.21 2.41
N ARG A 419 -8.32 -4.35 2.17
CA ARG A 419 -8.58 -4.91 0.83
C ARG A 419 -10.05 -5.18 0.57
N ASN A 420 -10.39 -5.39 -0.70
CA ASN A 420 -11.72 -5.77 -1.17
C ASN A 420 -12.82 -4.80 -0.68
N LEU A 421 -12.46 -3.53 -0.60
CA LEU A 421 -13.35 -2.40 -0.27
C LEU A 421 -14.10 -1.93 -1.52
N GLY A 422 -15.23 -1.28 -1.34
CA GLY A 422 -15.90 -0.53 -2.40
C GLY A 422 -15.39 0.91 -2.43
N ALA A 423 -15.04 1.44 -3.59
CA ALA A 423 -14.75 2.86 -3.73
C ALA A 423 -15.39 3.47 -5.00
N THR A 424 -15.69 4.76 -4.95
CA THR A 424 -16.10 5.55 -6.12
C THR A 424 -15.63 6.99 -5.95
N GLY A 425 -15.29 7.64 -7.06
CA GLY A 425 -14.92 9.05 -7.09
C GLY A 425 -15.95 9.88 -7.86
N ALA A 426 -16.11 11.15 -7.48
CA ALA A 426 -16.77 12.17 -8.29
C ALA A 426 -16.50 13.57 -7.74
N GLU A 427 -16.36 14.56 -8.62
CA GLU A 427 -16.36 15.99 -8.28
C GLU A 427 -15.36 16.40 -7.19
N GLY A 428 -14.18 15.78 -7.16
CA GLY A 428 -13.18 16.06 -6.14
C GLY A 428 -13.50 15.47 -4.77
N GLN A 429 -14.31 14.40 -4.74
CA GLN A 429 -14.58 13.57 -3.58
C GLN A 429 -14.35 12.10 -3.93
N VAL A 430 -13.88 11.35 -2.94
CA VAL A 430 -13.71 9.89 -3.00
C VAL A 430 -14.46 9.29 -1.83
N TYR A 431 -15.29 8.29 -2.09
CA TYR A 431 -16.01 7.54 -1.06
C TYR A 431 -15.47 6.13 -0.99
N ILE A 432 -15.25 5.64 0.22
CA ILE A 432 -14.78 4.28 0.50
C ILE A 432 -15.70 3.61 1.51
N THR A 433 -16.04 2.36 1.25
CA THR A 433 -17.01 1.60 2.01
C THR A 433 -16.48 0.21 2.31
N GLY A 434 -16.57 -0.19 3.58
CA GLY A 434 -16.30 -1.55 4.05
C GLY A 434 -14.92 -2.10 3.68
N GLY A 435 -14.88 -3.37 3.30
CA GLY A 435 -13.66 -4.12 3.03
C GLY A 435 -13.25 -5.00 4.21
N TRP A 436 -12.04 -5.55 4.12
CA TRP A 436 -11.43 -6.38 5.16
C TRP A 436 -10.13 -5.74 5.61
N ALA A 437 -9.88 -5.64 6.91
CA ALA A 437 -8.65 -5.11 7.50
C ALA A 437 -8.40 -5.78 8.87
N GLY A 438 -8.06 -7.07 8.86
CA GLY A 438 -7.98 -7.90 10.08
C GLY A 438 -9.34 -8.42 10.58
N ASP A 439 -10.40 -7.69 10.26
CA ASP A 439 -11.81 -8.10 10.33
C ASP A 439 -12.58 -7.43 9.19
N TYR A 440 -13.81 -7.86 8.93
CA TYR A 440 -14.72 -7.15 8.04
C TYR A 440 -15.06 -5.79 8.65
N VAL A 441 -15.04 -4.76 7.81
CA VAL A 441 -15.23 -3.36 8.22
C VAL A 441 -16.59 -2.86 7.74
N ASP A 442 -17.23 -2.02 8.54
CA ASP A 442 -18.51 -1.35 8.25
C ASP A 442 -18.35 0.16 7.96
N SER A 443 -17.12 0.66 7.99
CA SER A 443 -16.81 2.09 7.85
C SER A 443 -17.24 2.63 6.49
N GLN A 444 -17.88 3.80 6.53
CA GLN A 444 -18.17 4.66 5.38
C GLN A 444 -17.30 5.92 5.51
N LEU A 445 -16.37 6.11 4.59
CA LEU A 445 -15.38 7.17 4.63
C LEU A 445 -15.49 8.04 3.38
N GLU A 446 -15.29 9.34 3.57
CA GLU A 446 -15.17 10.32 2.50
C GLU A 446 -13.84 11.03 2.59
N TYR A 447 -13.17 11.14 1.45
CA TYR A 447 -11.97 11.94 1.24
C TYR A 447 -12.25 13.11 0.31
N GLN A 448 -11.98 14.32 0.80
CA GLN A 448 -12.04 15.52 -0.03
C GLN A 448 -10.73 15.66 -0.81
N SER A 449 -10.72 15.35 -2.10
CA SER A 449 -9.52 15.27 -2.94
C SER A 449 -9.12 16.58 -3.62
N SER A 450 -9.99 17.59 -3.66
CA SER A 450 -9.67 18.96 -4.09
C SER A 450 -10.18 20.03 -3.11
N PHE A 451 -9.47 21.16 -3.03
CA PHE A 451 -9.90 22.34 -2.27
C PHE A 451 -10.54 23.34 -3.24
N ARG A 452 -11.81 23.72 -3.02
CA ARG A 452 -12.34 24.97 -3.60
C ARG A 452 -12.03 26.11 -2.64
N ALA A 453 -10.95 26.84 -2.90
CA ALA A 453 -10.75 28.13 -2.25
C ALA A 453 -11.66 29.15 -2.93
N LEU A 454 -12.79 29.48 -2.31
CA LEU A 454 -13.58 30.65 -2.69
C LEU A 454 -12.79 31.88 -2.23
N LEU A 455 -12.07 32.52 -3.15
CA LEU A 455 -11.46 33.81 -2.89
C LEU A 455 -12.58 34.86 -2.83
N PRO A 456 -12.81 35.54 -1.70
CA PRO A 456 -13.78 36.63 -1.66
C PRO A 456 -13.29 37.73 -2.61
N VAL A 457 -14.14 38.10 -3.57
CA VAL A 457 -13.90 39.29 -4.38
C VAL A 457 -14.17 40.49 -3.47
N ILE A 458 -13.10 41.15 -3.03
CA ILE A 458 -13.20 42.46 -2.38
C ILE A 458 -13.41 43.46 -3.52
N SER A 459 -14.66 43.86 -3.77
CA SER A 459 -14.94 45.04 -4.60
C SER A 459 -14.60 46.29 -3.79
N ASN A 460 -13.59 47.03 -4.23
CA ASN A 460 -13.35 48.38 -3.74
C ASN A 460 -14.30 49.33 -4.48
N ASP A 461 -15.53 49.46 -3.98
CA ASP A 461 -16.45 50.54 -4.36
C ASP A 461 -16.27 51.76 -3.45
#